data_AF-A0A1T2Y226-F1
#
_entry.id   AF-A0A1T2Y226-F1
#
_cell.length_a   1.000
_cell.length_b   1.000
_cell.length_c   1.000
_cell.angle_alpha   90.00
_cell.angle_beta   90.00
_cell.angle_gamma   90.00
#
_symmetry.space_group_name_H-M   'P 1'
#
loop_
_entity.id
_entity.type
_entity.pdbx_description
1 polymer ?
#
loop_
_entity_poly.entity_id
_entity_poly.type
_entity_poly.pdbx_seq_one_letter_code
_entity_poly.pdbx_strand_id
1 'polypeptide(L)'
;MSKQRLYCLDVGQGMCTYFEGYGDDDSVIANALFDLGSTKTRRRAGRPTIQFLKRQIIARSGDDEGYLDAVFLSHKDADHINLIRGLLEELPKMKIGHVFHSGRYKWYAGKKTKNVLGELGKRTENADTHVFNFAVGASSFPTGDPKDWHSIWGNETVNAYVIAVNTPMADTKQGEDVDIAYKARDEPDGNLANSTSLGIYLKMFNVGAVIFGDATFSTFQFVNRHFLEHKVWLSSSFMIQAPHHGSRSTTFGLKVSNAVISEEAAQVVKTFASLTYGATVIVSADTSHDHPSLDTINAFMKFADHRGPWWVDEPIQPNHLVSAYFDVPLSNTQGALNSNYTYQTNQNYYTTLYWGRESKKGNFSFPPAKALTAPTAAFAEGMNWGYEVTAKSSVDQRNIRFIGFSSNRLPKSSRQLAEAFASARLANDVASSSLAQATAPPPAPADGSARAPARIQRNLRRLISRP
;
A
#
# COMPACT_ATOMS: atom_id res chain seq x y z
N MET A 1 3.48 24.65 6.41
CA MET A 1 2.61 23.47 6.58
C MET A 1 2.60 23.08 8.05
N SER A 2 1.43 23.02 8.67
CA SER A 2 1.27 22.67 10.09
C SER A 2 1.23 21.16 10.31
N LYS A 3 0.55 20.43 9.41
CA LYS A 3 0.40 18.99 9.40
C LYS A 3 0.21 18.46 7.98
N GLN A 4 0.41 17.16 7.82
CA GLN A 4 0.23 16.46 6.56
C GLN A 4 -0.53 15.16 6.83
N ARG A 5 -1.38 14.75 5.89
CA ARG A 5 -2.14 13.52 5.98
C ARG A 5 -1.92 12.63 4.76
N LEU A 6 -1.88 11.33 5.00
CA LEU A 6 -1.77 10.32 3.95
C LEU A 6 -2.86 9.28 4.16
N TYR A 7 -3.62 9.00 3.11
CA TYR A 7 -4.73 8.06 3.13
C TYR A 7 -4.47 6.91 2.17
N CYS A 8 -4.67 5.68 2.62
CA CYS A 8 -4.83 4.53 1.75
C CYS A 8 -6.32 4.19 1.72
N LEU A 9 -6.97 4.50 0.59
CA LEU A 9 -8.41 4.46 0.44
C LEU A 9 -8.86 3.12 -0.12
N ASP A 10 -9.95 2.61 0.44
CA ASP A 10 -10.62 1.43 -0.07
C ASP A 10 -11.34 1.76 -1.38
N VAL A 11 -10.89 1.09 -2.43
CA VAL A 11 -11.50 1.10 -3.76
C VAL A 11 -11.92 -0.32 -4.17
N GLY A 12 -11.81 -1.29 -3.26
CA GLY A 12 -11.88 -2.72 -3.58
C GLY A 12 -10.54 -3.31 -3.99
N GLN A 13 -10.57 -4.26 -4.93
CA GLN A 13 -9.38 -4.72 -5.64
C GLN A 13 -8.81 -3.60 -6.53
N GLY A 14 -7.89 -2.82 -5.98
CA GLY A 14 -7.14 -1.79 -6.69
C GLY A 14 -6.48 -0.80 -5.74
N MET A 15 -5.89 0.26 -6.28
CA MET A 15 -5.08 1.17 -5.50
C MET A 15 -5.63 2.60 -5.55
N CYS A 16 -5.62 3.24 -4.39
CA CYS A 16 -5.80 4.67 -4.25
C CYS A 16 -5.13 5.13 -2.97
N THR A 17 -4.04 5.90 -3.12
CA THR A 17 -3.39 6.59 -2.00
C THR A 17 -3.48 8.10 -2.25
N TYR A 18 -3.85 8.87 -1.23
CA TYR A 18 -4.08 10.30 -1.35
C TYR A 18 -3.33 11.06 -0.26
N PHE A 19 -2.64 12.13 -0.64
CA PHE A 19 -1.89 12.99 0.27
C PHE A 19 -2.53 14.37 0.36
N GLU A 20 -2.46 14.97 1.55
CA GLU A 20 -2.82 16.37 1.81
C GLU A 20 -1.79 17.06 2.72
N GLY A 21 -1.44 18.30 2.39
CA GLY A 21 -0.67 19.20 3.24
C GLY A 21 -1.53 20.37 3.70
N TYR A 22 -1.45 20.72 4.98
CA TYR A 22 -2.30 21.74 5.59
C TYR A 22 -1.50 22.98 6.00
N GLY A 23 -2.11 24.17 5.80
CA GLY A 23 -1.63 25.45 6.31
C GLY A 23 -1.81 25.58 7.83
N ASP A 24 -1.37 26.71 8.39
CA ASP A 24 -1.50 26.97 9.84
C ASP A 24 -2.95 27.28 10.24
N ASP A 25 -3.78 27.68 9.28
CA ASP A 25 -5.22 27.91 9.41
C ASP A 25 -6.08 26.66 9.12
N ASP A 26 -5.44 25.48 9.04
CA ASP A 26 -6.07 24.21 8.66
C ASP A 26 -6.66 24.17 7.24
N SER A 27 -6.32 25.11 6.36
CA SER A 27 -6.63 25.03 4.92
C SER A 27 -5.76 23.96 4.22
N VAL A 28 -6.30 23.30 3.19
CA VAL A 28 -5.52 22.36 2.36
C VAL A 28 -4.72 23.16 1.34
N ILE A 29 -3.38 23.09 1.41
CA ILE A 29 -2.46 23.87 0.58
C ILE A 29 -1.60 23.02 -0.36
N ALA A 30 -1.64 21.70 -0.22
CA ALA A 30 -1.05 20.75 -1.16
C ALA A 30 -1.85 19.46 -1.17
N ASN A 31 -1.92 18.77 -2.31
CA ASN A 31 -2.44 17.42 -2.40
C ASN A 31 -1.78 16.60 -3.52
N ALA A 32 -1.81 15.28 -3.41
CA ALA A 32 -1.33 14.39 -4.46
C ALA A 32 -2.12 13.09 -4.47
N LEU A 33 -2.34 12.54 -5.66
CA LEU A 33 -3.04 11.27 -5.87
C LEU A 33 -2.06 10.22 -6.42
N PHE A 34 -2.01 9.06 -5.78
CA PHE A 34 -1.21 7.91 -6.20
C PHE A 34 -2.17 6.78 -6.57
N ASP A 35 -2.31 6.56 -7.88
CA ASP A 35 -3.31 5.68 -8.48
C ASP A 35 -4.77 5.99 -8.08
N LEU A 36 -5.69 5.52 -8.92
CA LEU A 36 -7.11 5.48 -8.66
C LEU A 36 -7.76 4.46 -9.60
N GLY A 37 -7.89 3.21 -9.14
CA GLY A 37 -8.50 2.13 -9.93
C GLY A 37 -9.18 1.04 -9.09
N SER A 38 -10.02 0.24 -9.75
CA SER A 38 -10.74 -0.88 -9.13
C SER A 38 -11.30 -1.87 -10.16
N THR A 39 -11.09 -3.18 -10.01
CA THR A 39 -11.58 -4.19 -10.97
C THR A 39 -12.85 -4.93 -10.56
N LYS A 40 -13.13 -5.14 -9.26
CA LYS A 40 -14.20 -6.05 -8.80
C LYS A 40 -15.35 -5.37 -8.04
N THR A 41 -15.08 -4.36 -7.22
CA THR A 41 -16.10 -3.71 -6.35
C THR A 41 -16.24 -2.20 -6.55
N ARG A 42 -15.88 -1.73 -7.75
CA ARG A 42 -15.91 -0.32 -8.21
C ARG A 42 -17.12 0.48 -7.73
N ARG A 43 -18.32 -0.12 -7.75
CA ARG A 43 -19.58 0.55 -7.36
C ARG A 43 -19.71 0.75 -5.86
N ARG A 44 -19.17 -0.16 -5.05
CA ARG A 44 -19.34 -0.18 -3.59
C ARG A 44 -18.28 0.64 -2.87
N ALA A 45 -17.01 0.46 -3.22
CA ALA A 45 -15.89 1.14 -2.58
C ALA A 45 -15.42 2.35 -3.41
N GLY A 46 -15.36 2.22 -4.73
CA GLY A 46 -14.88 3.29 -5.62
C GLY A 46 -15.72 4.57 -5.61
N ARG A 47 -17.06 4.49 -5.56
CA ARG A 47 -17.91 5.70 -5.55
C ARG A 47 -17.76 6.53 -4.26
N PRO A 48 -17.84 5.95 -3.04
CA PRO A 48 -17.52 6.69 -1.82
C PRO A 48 -16.14 7.37 -1.86
N THR A 49 -15.12 6.67 -2.36
CA THR A 49 -13.76 7.19 -2.51
C THR A 49 -13.68 8.36 -3.48
N ILE A 50 -14.29 8.27 -4.67
CA ILE A 50 -14.37 9.40 -5.61
C ILE A 50 -15.05 10.61 -4.96
N GLN A 51 -16.14 10.41 -4.21
CA GLN A 51 -16.83 11.51 -3.55
C GLN A 51 -16.01 12.14 -2.42
N PHE A 52 -15.21 11.33 -1.71
CA PHE A 52 -14.25 11.84 -0.74
C PHE A 52 -13.17 12.69 -1.41
N LEU A 53 -12.53 12.16 -2.46
CA LEU A 53 -11.50 12.85 -3.25
C LEU A 53 -12.03 14.16 -3.82
N LYS A 54 -13.24 14.16 -4.41
CA LYS A 54 -13.90 15.35 -4.92
C LYS A 54 -13.92 16.49 -3.91
N ARG A 55 -14.36 16.20 -2.67
CA ARG A 55 -14.44 17.20 -1.60
C ARG A 55 -13.06 17.73 -1.20
N GLN A 56 -12.08 16.84 -1.06
CA GLN A 56 -10.72 17.23 -0.69
C GLN A 56 -10.03 18.07 -1.77
N ILE A 57 -10.22 17.70 -3.04
CA ILE A 57 -9.66 18.42 -4.19
C ILE A 57 -10.30 19.81 -4.35
N ILE A 58 -11.61 19.95 -4.11
CA ILE A 58 -12.28 21.26 -4.07
C ILE A 58 -11.75 22.10 -2.90
N ALA A 59 -11.56 21.49 -1.72
CA ALA A 59 -11.03 22.20 -0.55
C ALA A 59 -9.62 22.79 -0.79
N ARG A 60 -8.86 22.24 -1.75
CA ARG A 60 -7.52 22.71 -2.13
C ARG A 60 -7.53 23.95 -3.04
N SER A 61 -8.54 24.15 -3.90
CA SER A 61 -8.50 25.20 -4.93
C SER A 61 -9.07 26.54 -4.49
N GLY A 62 -9.87 26.58 -3.43
CA GLY A 62 -10.61 27.79 -3.04
C GLY A 62 -11.74 28.16 -4.01
N ASP A 63 -12.02 27.31 -5.00
CA ASP A 63 -13.12 27.39 -5.95
C ASP A 63 -13.89 26.05 -6.00
N ASP A 64 -15.02 26.01 -6.69
CA ASP A 64 -15.81 24.77 -6.86
C ASP A 64 -15.28 23.85 -7.98
N GLU A 65 -14.18 24.21 -8.65
CA GLU A 65 -13.64 23.47 -9.80
C GLU A 65 -12.59 22.43 -9.38
N GLY A 66 -11.81 22.71 -8.33
CA GLY A 66 -10.85 21.80 -7.74
C GLY A 66 -9.45 21.88 -8.35
N TYR A 67 -8.43 21.60 -7.53
CA TYR A 67 -7.03 21.58 -7.94
C TYR A 67 -6.30 20.38 -7.35
N LEU A 68 -5.60 19.64 -8.21
CA LEU A 68 -4.78 18.50 -7.82
C LEU A 68 -3.32 18.78 -8.17
N ASP A 69 -2.43 18.96 -7.18
CA ASP A 69 -1.07 19.40 -7.45
C ASP A 69 -0.25 18.34 -8.22
N ALA A 70 -0.45 17.07 -7.90
CA ALA A 70 0.18 15.96 -8.61
C ALA A 70 -0.67 14.68 -8.69
N VAL A 71 -0.51 13.96 -9.80
CA VAL A 71 -1.00 12.59 -10.01
C VAL A 71 0.19 11.69 -10.30
N PHE A 72 0.30 10.58 -9.58
CA PHE A 72 1.29 9.53 -9.82
C PHE A 72 0.56 8.26 -10.23
N LEU A 73 0.79 7.79 -11.46
CA LEU A 73 0.25 6.53 -11.95
C LEU A 73 1.35 5.48 -11.92
N SER A 74 1.18 4.47 -11.08
CA SER A 74 2.17 3.41 -10.92
C SER A 74 2.36 2.67 -12.23
N HIS A 75 1.29 2.24 -12.89
CA HIS A 75 1.29 1.61 -14.20
C HIS A 75 -0.11 1.63 -14.83
N LYS A 76 -0.28 0.95 -15.97
CA LYS A 76 -1.48 1.06 -16.82
C LYS A 76 -2.67 0.18 -16.42
N ASP A 77 -2.53 -0.74 -15.47
CA ASP A 77 -3.57 -1.75 -15.24
C ASP A 77 -4.84 -1.14 -14.64
N ALA A 78 -5.97 -1.77 -14.94
CA ALA A 78 -7.28 -1.15 -14.72
C ALA A 78 -7.57 -0.87 -13.24
N ASP A 79 -7.09 -1.73 -12.35
CA ASP A 79 -7.12 -1.58 -10.90
C ASP A 79 -6.24 -0.45 -10.35
N HIS A 80 -5.48 0.22 -11.21
CA HIS A 80 -4.70 1.42 -10.86
C HIS A 80 -5.22 2.71 -11.51
N ILE A 81 -5.92 2.64 -12.64
CA ILE A 81 -6.26 3.87 -13.40
C ILE A 81 -7.74 4.03 -13.77
N ASN A 82 -8.56 2.99 -13.68
CA ASN A 82 -9.88 3.02 -14.34
C ASN A 82 -10.92 3.91 -13.64
N LEU A 83 -10.67 4.32 -12.39
CA LEU A 83 -11.54 5.19 -11.60
C LEU A 83 -11.22 6.67 -11.82
N ILE A 84 -10.04 7.00 -12.36
CA ILE A 84 -9.65 8.37 -12.74
C ILE A 84 -10.72 9.03 -13.61
N ARG A 85 -11.28 8.29 -14.56
CA ARG A 85 -12.37 8.82 -15.42
C ARG A 85 -13.58 9.27 -14.63
N GLY A 86 -13.99 8.49 -13.63
CA GLY A 86 -15.10 8.84 -12.77
C GLY A 86 -14.81 10.09 -11.93
N LEU A 87 -13.56 10.27 -11.50
CA LEU A 87 -13.14 11.51 -10.83
C LEU A 87 -13.18 12.71 -11.79
N LEU A 88 -12.68 12.57 -13.02
CA LEU A 88 -12.70 13.62 -14.04
C LEU A 88 -14.12 13.99 -14.50
N GLU A 89 -15.06 13.05 -14.46
CA GLU A 89 -16.49 13.29 -14.70
C GLU A 89 -17.14 14.08 -13.56
N GLU A 90 -16.80 13.76 -12.31
CA GLU A 90 -17.30 14.46 -11.12
C GLU A 90 -16.70 15.86 -10.95
N LEU A 91 -15.53 16.09 -11.53
CA LEU A 91 -14.80 17.36 -11.55
C LEU A 91 -14.40 17.74 -13.00
N PRO A 92 -15.35 18.15 -13.86
CA PRO A 92 -15.11 18.37 -15.28
C PRO A 92 -14.14 19.52 -15.60
N LYS A 93 -13.90 20.41 -14.63
CA LYS A 93 -13.03 21.58 -14.77
C LYS A 93 -11.81 21.57 -13.84
N MET A 94 -11.65 20.53 -13.03
CA MET A 94 -10.46 20.40 -12.17
C MET A 94 -9.20 20.57 -12.98
N LYS A 95 -8.29 21.38 -12.43
CA LYS A 95 -6.94 21.61 -12.92
C LYS A 95 -5.97 20.64 -12.23
N ILE A 96 -4.93 20.25 -12.95
CA ILE A 96 -3.88 19.36 -12.46
C ILE A 96 -2.54 20.05 -12.66
N GLY A 97 -1.70 20.07 -11.63
CA GLY A 97 -0.33 20.55 -11.74
C GLY A 97 0.49 19.62 -12.62
N HIS A 98 0.86 18.46 -12.08
CA HIS A 98 1.69 17.48 -12.78
C HIS A 98 1.09 16.07 -12.78
N VAL A 99 1.45 15.29 -13.81
CA VAL A 99 1.13 13.88 -13.94
C VAL A 99 2.44 13.13 -14.16
N PHE A 100 2.76 12.19 -13.29
CA PHE A 100 3.89 11.30 -13.42
C PHE A 100 3.38 9.91 -13.69
N HIS A 101 3.95 9.22 -14.68
CA HIS A 101 3.54 7.87 -15.01
C HIS A 101 4.74 6.99 -15.37
N SER A 102 4.52 5.68 -15.38
CA SER A 102 5.47 4.70 -15.93
C SER A 102 4.97 4.14 -17.25
N GLY A 103 5.77 3.29 -17.90
CA GLY A 103 5.42 2.57 -19.11
C GLY A 103 5.18 3.47 -20.31
N ARG A 104 4.88 2.89 -21.47
CA ARG A 104 4.65 3.68 -22.69
C ARG A 104 3.32 4.44 -22.60
N TYR A 105 3.28 5.69 -23.08
CA TYR A 105 2.06 6.49 -23.12
C TYR A 105 0.90 5.75 -23.79
N LYS A 106 1.17 5.04 -24.90
CA LYS A 106 0.16 4.31 -25.67
C LYS A 106 -0.55 3.19 -24.90
N TRP A 107 0.08 2.64 -23.85
CA TRP A 107 -0.50 1.56 -23.04
C TRP A 107 -1.68 2.01 -22.17
N TYR A 108 -1.83 3.31 -21.97
CA TYR A 108 -2.92 3.92 -21.21
C TYR A 108 -4.18 4.18 -22.06
N ALA A 109 -4.16 3.78 -23.34
CA ALA A 109 -5.32 3.75 -24.21
C ALA A 109 -6.17 2.50 -23.89
N GLY A 110 -7.45 2.70 -23.59
CA GLY A 110 -8.38 1.58 -23.45
C GLY A 110 -8.93 1.15 -24.80
N LYS A 111 -9.31 -0.13 -24.95
CA LYS A 111 -9.87 -0.68 -26.20
C LYS A 111 -11.06 0.12 -26.77
N LYS A 112 -11.85 0.75 -25.89
CA LYS A 112 -13.05 1.54 -26.23
C LYS A 112 -13.07 2.92 -25.58
N THR A 113 -12.00 3.32 -24.92
CA THR A 113 -11.95 4.57 -24.17
C THR A 113 -10.73 5.36 -24.61
N LYS A 114 -10.81 6.69 -24.49
CA LYS A 114 -9.67 7.57 -24.76
C LYS A 114 -8.45 7.16 -23.90
N ASN A 115 -7.28 7.68 -24.22
CA ASN A 115 -6.10 7.51 -23.37
C ASN A 115 -6.31 8.28 -22.05
N VAL A 116 -6.10 7.65 -20.89
CA VAL A 116 -6.30 8.34 -19.60
C VAL A 116 -5.28 9.45 -19.38
N LEU A 117 -4.03 9.26 -19.81
CA LEU A 117 -2.99 10.28 -19.73
C LEU A 117 -3.35 11.50 -20.58
N GLY A 118 -3.93 11.28 -21.76
CA GLY A 118 -4.42 12.37 -22.60
C GLY A 118 -5.59 13.14 -21.98
N GLU A 119 -6.46 12.48 -21.21
CA GLU A 119 -7.54 13.18 -20.50
C GLU A 119 -7.02 13.94 -19.27
N LEU A 120 -6.01 13.42 -18.58
CA LEU A 120 -5.31 14.13 -17.50
C LEU A 120 -4.53 15.33 -18.03
N GLY A 121 -3.80 15.16 -19.14
CA GLY A 121 -3.01 16.22 -19.78
C GLY A 121 -3.85 17.43 -20.21
N LYS A 122 -5.10 17.22 -20.64
CA LYS A 122 -6.06 18.31 -20.92
C LYS A 122 -6.40 19.17 -19.71
N ARG A 123 -6.12 18.69 -18.49
CA ARG A 123 -6.32 19.41 -17.23
C ARG A 123 -5.06 20.08 -16.70
N THR A 124 -3.93 19.82 -17.34
CA THR A 124 -2.66 20.50 -17.04
C THR A 124 -2.52 21.78 -17.87
N GLU A 125 -1.64 22.69 -17.46
CA GLU A 125 -1.35 23.90 -18.22
C GLU A 125 -0.77 23.58 -19.61
N ASN A 126 0.15 22.61 -19.66
CA ASN A 126 0.73 22.11 -20.91
C ASN A 126 1.10 20.62 -20.77
N ALA A 127 0.41 19.76 -21.52
CA ALA A 127 0.63 18.31 -21.43
C ALA A 127 2.06 17.88 -21.74
N ASP A 128 2.75 18.57 -22.66
CA ASP A 128 4.12 18.21 -23.08
C ASP A 128 5.17 18.46 -21.98
N THR A 129 4.87 19.36 -21.05
CA THR A 129 5.77 19.74 -19.95
C THR A 129 5.20 19.43 -18.57
N HIS A 130 4.04 18.77 -18.48
CA HIS A 130 3.41 18.44 -17.19
C HIS A 130 2.95 16.97 -17.12
N VAL A 131 3.00 16.21 -18.21
CA VAL A 131 2.80 14.76 -18.21
C VAL A 131 4.15 14.09 -18.43
N PHE A 132 4.77 13.66 -17.35
CA PHE A 132 6.12 13.13 -17.34
C PHE A 132 6.16 11.61 -17.24
N ASN A 133 7.16 11.07 -17.94
CA ASN A 133 7.57 9.68 -17.83
C ASN A 133 9.04 9.61 -17.40
N PHE A 134 9.51 8.41 -17.14
CA PHE A 134 10.86 8.15 -16.68
C PHE A 134 11.58 7.20 -17.64
N ALA A 135 12.90 7.35 -17.75
CA ALA A 135 13.72 6.36 -18.41
C ALA A 135 13.68 5.01 -17.66
N VAL A 136 14.06 3.94 -18.34
CA VAL A 136 14.18 2.58 -17.78
C VAL A 136 15.14 2.60 -16.59
N GLY A 137 14.69 2.11 -15.43
CA GLY A 137 15.48 2.01 -14.20
C GLY A 137 15.88 3.36 -13.60
N ALA A 138 15.06 4.40 -13.75
CA ALA A 138 15.29 5.66 -13.06
C ALA A 138 15.08 5.53 -11.53
N SER A 139 15.85 6.30 -10.77
CA SER A 139 15.82 6.37 -9.30
C SER A 139 16.29 7.76 -8.85
N SER A 140 15.71 8.25 -7.77
CA SER A 140 16.03 9.53 -7.13
C SER A 140 17.19 9.43 -6.13
N PHE A 141 17.80 8.25 -5.97
CA PHE A 141 18.73 7.93 -4.89
C PHE A 141 20.15 7.64 -5.40
N PRO A 142 20.91 8.67 -5.84
CA PRO A 142 22.28 8.48 -6.32
C PRO A 142 23.25 8.12 -5.19
N THR A 143 22.92 8.44 -3.93
CA THR A 143 23.72 8.11 -2.74
C THR A 143 22.80 7.89 -1.54
N GLY A 144 23.37 7.36 -0.46
CA GLY A 144 22.72 7.24 0.84
C GLY A 144 22.58 8.55 1.60
N ASP A 145 23.18 9.65 1.14
CA ASP A 145 23.03 10.97 1.76
C ASP A 145 21.74 11.64 1.26
N PRO A 146 20.76 11.92 2.14
CA PRO A 146 19.51 12.56 1.74
C PRO A 146 19.67 13.95 1.09
N LYS A 147 20.82 14.60 1.23
CA LYS A 147 21.11 15.89 0.56
C LYS A 147 21.31 15.75 -0.95
N ASP A 148 21.70 14.57 -1.41
CA ASP A 148 21.92 14.29 -2.83
C ASP A 148 20.66 13.72 -3.50
N TRP A 149 19.59 13.48 -2.76
CA TRP A 149 18.37 12.90 -3.32
C TRP A 149 17.63 13.90 -4.21
N HIS A 150 17.10 13.41 -5.33
CA HIS A 150 16.40 14.25 -6.31
C HIS A 150 14.89 14.07 -6.20
N SER A 151 14.22 15.05 -5.58
CA SER A 151 12.76 15.08 -5.50
C SER A 151 12.15 15.38 -6.88
N ILE A 152 11.12 14.62 -7.29
CA ILE A 152 10.39 14.87 -8.54
C ILE A 152 9.18 15.78 -8.34
N TRP A 153 8.74 15.94 -7.10
CA TRP A 153 7.63 16.80 -6.71
C TRP A 153 7.68 17.08 -5.22
N GLY A 154 7.36 18.30 -4.80
CA GLY A 154 7.30 18.64 -3.40
C GLY A 154 7.70 20.07 -3.09
N ASN A 155 8.04 20.29 -1.82
CA ASN A 155 8.55 21.53 -1.25
C ASN A 155 9.45 21.21 -0.05
N GLU A 156 9.72 22.20 0.80
CA GLU A 156 10.59 22.04 1.99
C GLU A 156 10.13 20.95 2.97
N THR A 157 8.82 20.65 3.02
CA THR A 157 8.24 19.75 4.04
C THR A 157 7.65 18.47 3.47
N VAL A 158 7.44 18.36 2.15
CA VAL A 158 7.00 17.12 1.51
C VAL A 158 7.80 16.92 0.23
N ASN A 159 8.30 15.72 -0.01
CA ASN A 159 9.06 15.39 -1.22
C ASN A 159 8.74 13.97 -1.69
N ALA A 160 8.43 13.83 -2.98
CA ALA A 160 8.27 12.55 -3.64
C ALA A 160 9.59 12.18 -4.35
N TYR A 161 10.13 11.02 -4.00
CA TYR A 161 11.35 10.47 -4.59
C TYR A 161 11.02 9.15 -5.30
N VAL A 162 11.58 8.94 -6.49
CA VAL A 162 11.42 7.69 -7.23
C VAL A 162 12.35 6.63 -6.64
N ILE A 163 11.78 5.56 -6.10
CA ILE A 163 12.55 4.40 -5.62
C ILE A 163 13.02 3.56 -6.80
N ALA A 164 12.10 3.26 -7.70
CA ALA A 164 12.33 2.57 -8.96
C ALA A 164 11.15 2.82 -9.88
N VAL A 165 11.38 2.81 -11.18
CA VAL A 165 10.35 2.90 -12.22
C VAL A 165 10.89 2.28 -13.51
N ASN A 166 10.00 1.70 -14.33
CA ASN A 166 10.38 1.09 -15.60
C ASN A 166 11.54 0.11 -15.42
N THR A 167 11.41 -0.85 -14.49
CA THR A 167 12.50 -1.74 -14.08
C THR A 167 13.16 -2.39 -15.31
N PRO A 168 14.50 -2.37 -15.43
CA PRO A 168 15.19 -3.01 -16.53
C PRO A 168 14.85 -4.51 -16.61
N MET A 169 14.56 -4.98 -17.81
CA MET A 169 14.34 -6.38 -18.15
C MET A 169 15.57 -6.92 -18.88
N ALA A 170 15.61 -8.23 -19.17
CA ALA A 170 16.76 -8.86 -19.83
C ALA A 170 17.09 -8.24 -21.21
N ASP A 171 16.10 -7.66 -21.88
CA ASP A 171 16.18 -7.06 -23.21
C ASP A 171 16.18 -5.52 -23.18
N THR A 172 16.22 -4.86 -22.02
CA THR A 172 16.22 -3.39 -21.92
C THR A 172 17.41 -2.85 -21.12
N LYS A 173 17.84 -1.63 -21.47
CA LYS A 173 18.98 -0.98 -20.83
C LYS A 173 18.53 0.13 -19.89
N GLN A 174 19.17 0.22 -18.72
CA GLN A 174 18.95 1.34 -17.82
C GLN A 174 19.33 2.67 -18.49
N GLY A 175 18.50 3.70 -18.29
CA GLY A 175 18.65 5.02 -18.90
C GLY A 175 18.02 5.15 -20.29
N GLU A 176 17.54 4.06 -20.89
CA GLU A 176 16.85 4.10 -22.18
C GLU A 176 15.44 4.71 -22.06
N ASP A 177 15.03 5.46 -23.08
CA ASP A 177 13.65 5.93 -23.19
C ASP A 177 12.69 4.75 -23.37
N VAL A 178 11.54 4.77 -22.69
CA VAL A 178 10.62 3.63 -22.69
C VAL A 178 9.96 3.35 -24.03
N ASP A 179 9.77 4.36 -24.89
CA ASP A 179 9.22 4.14 -26.23
C ASP A 179 10.22 3.48 -27.17
N ILE A 180 11.52 3.64 -26.89
CA ILE A 180 12.60 2.90 -27.55
C ILE A 180 12.70 1.49 -26.95
N ALA A 181 12.90 1.39 -25.63
CA ALA A 181 13.14 0.13 -24.92
C ALA A 181 12.02 -0.90 -25.16
N TYR A 182 10.77 -0.43 -25.19
CA TYR A 182 9.60 -1.28 -25.36
C TYR A 182 8.96 -1.16 -26.74
N LYS A 183 9.68 -0.66 -27.75
CA LYS A 183 9.14 -0.41 -29.10
C LYS A 183 8.41 -1.64 -29.68
N ALA A 184 9.00 -2.82 -29.52
CA ALA A 184 8.47 -4.10 -30.01
C ALA A 184 7.27 -4.65 -29.22
N ARG A 185 6.88 -3.99 -28.12
CA ARG A 185 5.76 -4.39 -27.25
C ARG A 185 4.61 -3.41 -27.44
N ASP A 186 3.69 -3.75 -28.34
CA ASP A 186 2.52 -2.91 -28.60
C ASP A 186 1.58 -2.85 -27.40
N GLU A 187 1.32 -4.01 -26.78
CA GLU A 187 0.68 -4.14 -25.47
C GLU A 187 1.63 -4.89 -24.54
N PRO A 188 1.77 -4.46 -23.27
CA PRO A 188 2.58 -5.20 -22.30
C PRO A 188 1.76 -6.38 -21.77
N ASP A 189 2.42 -7.52 -21.57
CA ASP A 189 1.86 -8.56 -20.71
C ASP A 189 1.82 -8.07 -19.24
N GLY A 190 1.11 -8.81 -18.38
CA GLY A 190 0.94 -8.41 -16.98
C GLY A 190 2.27 -8.32 -16.22
N ASN A 191 3.25 -9.17 -16.53
CA ASN A 191 4.54 -9.11 -15.86
C ASN A 191 5.31 -7.84 -16.23
N LEU A 192 5.34 -7.48 -17.51
CA LEU A 192 5.97 -6.25 -17.98
C LEU A 192 5.25 -5.01 -17.44
N ALA A 193 3.91 -4.99 -17.47
CA ALA A 193 3.13 -3.87 -16.93
C ALA A 193 3.47 -3.64 -15.44
N ASN A 194 3.48 -4.70 -14.65
CA ASN A 194 3.74 -4.63 -13.22
C ASN A 194 5.20 -4.26 -12.92
N SER A 195 6.18 -4.77 -13.70
CA SER A 195 7.59 -4.40 -13.53
C SER A 195 7.90 -2.95 -13.89
N THR A 196 7.02 -2.29 -14.65
CA THR A 196 7.16 -0.85 -14.91
C THR A 196 6.72 0.04 -13.75
N SER A 197 6.04 -0.52 -12.74
CA SER A 197 5.46 0.24 -11.62
C SER A 197 6.35 1.36 -11.08
N LEU A 198 5.82 2.58 -11.05
CA LEU A 198 6.45 3.73 -10.41
C LEU A 198 6.34 3.58 -8.89
N GLY A 199 7.46 3.26 -8.26
CA GLY A 199 7.63 3.24 -6.81
C GLY A 199 8.06 4.59 -6.28
N ILE A 200 7.33 5.11 -5.29
CA ILE A 200 7.56 6.41 -4.65
C ILE A 200 7.88 6.24 -3.17
N TYR A 201 8.91 6.95 -2.71
CA TYR A 201 9.09 7.31 -1.31
C TYR A 201 8.56 8.74 -1.12
N LEU A 202 7.44 8.87 -0.41
CA LEU A 202 6.87 10.16 -0.05
C LEU A 202 7.40 10.56 1.32
N LYS A 203 8.41 11.43 1.34
CA LYS A 203 8.93 12.03 2.57
C LYS A 203 7.98 13.12 3.05
N MET A 204 7.48 12.95 4.27
CA MET A 204 6.55 13.83 4.98
C MET A 204 7.25 14.36 6.23
N PHE A 205 7.71 15.61 6.20
CA PHE A 205 8.64 16.18 7.17
C PHE A 205 9.89 15.29 7.35
N ASN A 206 10.02 14.62 8.50
CA ASN A 206 11.17 13.81 8.89
C ASN A 206 10.95 12.31 8.75
N VAL A 207 9.75 11.89 8.33
CA VAL A 207 9.38 10.48 8.12
C VAL A 207 8.92 10.27 6.69
N GLY A 208 8.65 9.05 6.28
CA GLY A 208 8.11 8.82 4.94
C GLY A 208 7.24 7.59 4.80
N ALA A 209 6.67 7.48 3.61
CA ALA A 209 5.79 6.41 3.21
C ALA A 209 6.26 5.82 1.89
N VAL A 210 6.23 4.50 1.80
CA VAL A 210 6.69 3.74 0.64
C VAL A 210 5.48 3.21 -0.13
N ILE A 211 5.35 3.60 -1.40
CA ILE A 211 4.18 3.38 -2.25
C ILE A 211 4.66 2.77 -3.58
N PHE A 212 4.34 1.50 -3.85
CA PHE A 212 5.01 0.74 -4.94
C PHE A 212 4.13 0.27 -6.10
N GLY A 213 2.82 0.51 -6.08
CA GLY A 213 1.92 -0.11 -7.06
C GLY A 213 2.11 -1.63 -7.07
N ASP A 214 2.33 -2.17 -8.26
CA ASP A 214 2.48 -3.60 -8.51
C ASP A 214 3.93 -4.04 -8.72
N ALA A 215 4.87 -3.37 -8.06
CA ALA A 215 6.28 -3.73 -8.10
C ALA A 215 6.48 -5.26 -7.93
N THR A 216 7.33 -5.82 -8.79
CA THR A 216 7.51 -7.27 -8.90
C THR A 216 8.83 -7.72 -8.30
N PHE A 217 9.06 -9.03 -8.25
CA PHE A 217 10.35 -9.59 -7.84
C PHE A 217 11.55 -8.99 -8.59
N SER A 218 11.42 -8.70 -9.89
CA SER A 218 12.51 -8.05 -10.64
C SER A 218 12.75 -6.61 -10.19
N THR A 219 11.68 -5.88 -9.84
CA THR A 219 11.79 -4.56 -9.21
C THR A 219 12.54 -4.66 -7.88
N PHE A 220 12.29 -5.68 -7.07
CA PHE A 220 13.00 -5.88 -5.80
C PHE A 220 14.48 -6.18 -6.02
N GLN A 221 14.82 -6.99 -7.01
CA GLN A 221 16.22 -7.25 -7.37
C GLN A 221 16.94 -5.96 -7.80
N PHE A 222 16.29 -5.15 -8.63
CA PHE A 222 16.81 -3.85 -9.04
C PHE A 222 17.02 -2.92 -7.85
N VAL A 223 16.00 -2.75 -7.00
CA VAL A 223 16.08 -1.89 -5.81
C VAL A 223 17.16 -2.39 -4.85
N ASN A 224 17.22 -3.70 -4.57
CA ASN A 224 18.24 -4.27 -3.69
C ASN A 224 19.65 -3.95 -4.19
N ARG A 225 19.93 -4.21 -5.47
CA ARG A 225 21.24 -3.90 -6.06
C ARG A 225 21.52 -2.41 -5.93
N HIS A 226 20.60 -1.57 -6.41
CA HIS A 226 20.79 -0.13 -6.47
C HIS A 226 20.97 0.48 -5.07
N PHE A 227 20.13 0.12 -4.10
CA PHE A 227 20.19 0.67 -2.75
C PHE A 227 21.40 0.16 -1.97
N LEU A 228 21.81 -1.11 -2.14
CA LEU A 228 23.02 -1.62 -1.50
C LEU A 228 24.29 -0.96 -2.06
N GLU A 229 24.38 -0.79 -3.39
CA GLU A 229 25.50 -0.11 -4.05
C GLU A 229 25.63 1.34 -3.61
N HIS A 230 24.51 2.06 -3.54
CA HIS A 230 24.48 3.49 -3.18
C HIS A 230 24.29 3.74 -1.69
N LYS A 231 24.22 2.70 -0.85
CA LYS A 231 24.08 2.78 0.61
C LYS A 231 22.80 3.50 1.05
N VAL A 232 21.67 3.19 0.43
CA VAL A 232 20.36 3.79 0.68
C VAL A 232 19.54 2.91 1.62
N TRP A 233 19.06 3.50 2.72
CA TRP A 233 18.08 2.88 3.64
C TRP A 233 16.96 3.87 3.93
N LEU A 234 15.72 3.46 3.69
CA LEU A 234 14.53 4.25 4.00
C LEU A 234 14.02 3.92 5.42
N SER A 235 14.92 3.88 6.40
CA SER A 235 14.62 3.47 7.78
C SER A 235 13.65 4.39 8.52
N SER A 236 13.38 5.57 7.97
CA SER A 236 12.40 6.52 8.49
C SER A 236 11.01 6.36 7.85
N SER A 237 10.70 5.19 7.30
CA SER A 237 9.38 4.87 6.74
C SER A 237 8.38 4.42 7.82
N PHE A 238 7.27 5.14 8.00
CA PHE A 238 6.18 4.71 8.89
C PHE A 238 5.21 3.73 8.20
N MET A 239 5.19 3.73 6.88
CA MET A 239 4.27 2.92 6.07
C MET A 239 5.01 2.33 4.89
N ILE A 240 4.76 1.05 4.62
CA ILE A 240 4.98 0.44 3.31
C ILE A 240 3.67 -0.13 2.80
N GLN A 241 3.32 0.20 1.55
CA GLN A 241 2.24 -0.48 0.87
C GLN A 241 2.75 -1.82 0.33
N ALA A 242 2.08 -2.92 0.65
CA ALA A 242 2.43 -4.24 0.14
C ALA A 242 2.38 -4.23 -1.39
N PRO A 243 3.48 -4.61 -2.08
CA PRO A 243 3.52 -4.61 -3.54
C PRO A 243 2.48 -5.57 -4.13
N HIS A 244 1.87 -5.14 -5.25
CA HIS A 244 0.92 -5.95 -6.02
C HIS A 244 -0.19 -6.58 -5.16
N HIS A 245 -0.82 -5.74 -4.33
CA HIS A 245 -1.89 -6.15 -3.41
C HIS A 245 -1.49 -7.27 -2.42
N GLY A 246 -0.19 -7.47 -2.18
CA GLY A 246 0.31 -8.60 -1.39
C GLY A 246 0.38 -9.91 -2.18
N SER A 247 0.67 -9.87 -3.48
CA SER A 247 0.75 -11.05 -4.33
C SER A 247 1.89 -11.99 -3.96
N ARG A 248 1.61 -13.27 -3.69
CA ARG A 248 2.68 -14.26 -3.44
C ARG A 248 3.50 -14.56 -4.68
N SER A 249 2.84 -14.84 -5.80
CA SER A 249 3.54 -15.20 -7.04
C SER A 249 4.46 -14.07 -7.51
N THR A 250 3.95 -12.85 -7.53
CA THR A 250 4.73 -11.69 -8.01
C THR A 250 5.80 -11.27 -7.00
N THR A 251 5.52 -11.34 -5.70
CA THR A 251 6.49 -10.97 -4.65
C THR A 251 7.70 -11.88 -4.66
N PHE A 252 7.52 -13.19 -4.85
CA PHE A 252 8.61 -14.18 -4.77
C PHE A 252 9.08 -14.68 -6.16
N GLY A 253 8.59 -14.09 -7.26
CA GLY A 253 8.98 -14.48 -8.62
C GLY A 253 8.56 -15.90 -8.99
N LEU A 254 7.41 -16.37 -8.49
CA LEU A 254 6.92 -17.73 -8.67
C LEU A 254 6.07 -17.85 -9.95
N LYS A 255 6.17 -18.99 -10.63
CA LYS A 255 5.31 -19.31 -11.79
C LYS A 255 3.83 -19.44 -11.44
N VAL A 256 3.53 -19.90 -10.23
CA VAL A 256 2.17 -20.09 -9.68
C VAL A 256 2.16 -19.75 -8.20
N SER A 257 1.01 -19.31 -7.68
CA SER A 257 0.88 -18.80 -6.30
C SER A 257 1.21 -19.81 -5.22
N ASN A 258 1.09 -21.12 -5.48
CA ASN A 258 1.34 -22.20 -4.51
C ASN A 258 2.71 -22.89 -4.67
N ALA A 259 3.60 -22.38 -5.53
CA ALA A 259 4.93 -22.95 -5.68
C ALA A 259 5.78 -22.78 -4.40
N VAL A 260 6.77 -23.65 -4.21
CA VAL A 260 7.73 -23.51 -3.10
C VAL A 260 8.60 -22.26 -3.33
N ILE A 261 8.75 -21.44 -2.29
CA ILE A 261 9.67 -20.30 -2.31
C ILE A 261 11.09 -20.82 -2.05
N SER A 262 12.03 -20.48 -2.93
CA SER A 262 13.44 -20.81 -2.70
C SER A 262 14.07 -19.89 -1.66
N GLU A 263 15.17 -20.31 -1.05
CA GLU A 263 15.88 -19.48 -0.06
C GLU A 263 16.37 -18.17 -0.67
N GLU A 264 16.81 -18.19 -1.94
CA GLU A 264 17.25 -17.01 -2.67
C GLU A 264 16.10 -16.03 -2.91
N ALA A 265 14.93 -16.53 -3.30
CA ALA A 265 13.75 -15.70 -3.48
C ALA A 265 13.30 -15.06 -2.17
N ALA A 266 13.27 -15.83 -1.07
CA ALA A 266 12.99 -15.31 0.25
C ALA A 266 14.02 -14.25 0.68
N GLN A 267 15.29 -14.45 0.36
CA GLN A 267 16.35 -13.49 0.71
C GLN A 267 16.25 -12.19 -0.10
N VAL A 268 15.86 -12.23 -1.38
CA VAL A 268 15.59 -11.01 -2.18
C VAL A 268 14.47 -10.18 -1.54
N VAL A 269 13.35 -10.81 -1.19
CA VAL A 269 12.21 -10.11 -0.56
C VAL A 269 12.59 -9.58 0.81
N LYS A 270 13.30 -10.37 1.62
CA LYS A 270 13.79 -9.94 2.94
C LYS A 270 14.73 -8.74 2.84
N THR A 271 15.67 -8.74 1.90
CA THR A 271 16.57 -7.61 1.66
C THR A 271 15.76 -6.37 1.28
N PHE A 272 14.82 -6.51 0.35
CA PHE A 272 13.97 -5.41 -0.10
C PHE A 272 13.15 -4.80 1.04
N ALA A 273 12.45 -5.65 1.81
CA ALA A 273 11.68 -5.23 2.97
C ALA A 273 12.55 -4.54 4.04
N SER A 274 13.80 -4.97 4.22
CA SER A 274 14.73 -4.34 5.17
C SER A 274 15.25 -2.96 4.71
N LEU A 275 15.45 -2.78 3.40
CA LEU A 275 15.97 -1.54 2.82
C LEU A 275 14.91 -0.46 2.73
N THR A 276 13.69 -0.86 2.39
CA THR A 276 12.54 0.06 2.24
C THR A 276 11.89 0.37 3.57
N TYR A 277 11.81 -0.63 4.46
CA TYR A 277 11.25 -0.55 5.81
C TYR A 277 9.82 0.03 5.87
N GLY A 278 9.09 -0.29 6.92
CA GLY A 278 7.78 0.30 7.15
C GLY A 278 7.27 -0.14 8.49
N ALA A 279 7.12 0.81 9.42
CA ALA A 279 6.59 0.50 10.76
C ALA A 279 5.20 -0.15 10.71
N THR A 280 4.43 0.12 9.65
CA THR A 280 3.17 -0.52 9.31
C THR A 280 3.18 -1.01 7.86
N VAL A 281 2.44 -2.08 7.59
CA VAL A 281 2.22 -2.64 6.25
C VAL A 281 0.75 -2.41 5.84
N ILE A 282 0.51 -1.58 4.83
CA ILE A 282 -0.84 -1.38 4.30
C ILE A 282 -1.06 -2.25 3.08
N VAL A 283 -2.17 -2.97 3.04
CA VAL A 283 -2.46 -3.90 1.96
C VAL A 283 -3.80 -3.57 1.34
N SER A 284 -3.78 -3.10 0.10
CA SER A 284 -4.98 -3.11 -0.73
C SER A 284 -5.36 -4.58 -0.99
N ALA A 285 -6.59 -4.95 -0.66
CA ALA A 285 -7.03 -6.34 -0.61
C ALA A 285 -8.43 -6.53 -1.21
N ASP A 286 -8.67 -7.72 -1.78
CA ASP A 286 -9.98 -8.28 -2.12
C ASP A 286 -9.92 -9.80 -1.90
N THR A 287 -10.89 -10.56 -2.40
CA THR A 287 -10.99 -12.03 -2.30
C THR A 287 -10.56 -12.76 -3.58
N SER A 288 -10.13 -12.02 -4.60
CA SER A 288 -9.68 -12.53 -5.91
C SER A 288 -8.16 -12.73 -5.95
N HIS A 289 -7.72 -13.55 -6.90
CA HIS A 289 -6.30 -13.81 -7.20
C HIS A 289 -5.46 -14.31 -6.01
N ASP A 290 -6.09 -14.86 -4.97
CA ASP A 290 -5.41 -15.37 -3.77
C ASP A 290 -4.59 -14.29 -3.03
N HIS A 291 -4.95 -13.01 -3.15
CA HIS A 291 -4.29 -11.90 -2.45
C HIS A 291 -5.23 -11.29 -1.39
N PRO A 292 -4.69 -10.68 -0.31
CA PRO A 292 -3.27 -10.64 0.02
C PRO A 292 -2.80 -11.95 0.63
N SER A 293 -1.62 -12.39 0.23
CA SER A 293 -0.97 -13.59 0.78
C SER A 293 -0.45 -13.33 2.19
N LEU A 294 -0.75 -14.25 3.11
CA LEU A 294 -0.21 -14.18 4.47
C LEU A 294 1.31 -14.46 4.48
N ASP A 295 1.80 -15.33 3.60
CA ASP A 295 3.23 -15.58 3.41
C ASP A 295 3.97 -14.29 2.98
N THR A 296 3.38 -13.54 2.04
CA THR A 296 3.90 -12.21 1.63
C THR A 296 3.85 -11.23 2.80
N ILE A 297 2.71 -11.09 3.50
CA ILE A 297 2.59 -10.18 4.64
C ILE A 297 3.66 -10.48 5.70
N ASN A 298 3.89 -11.76 6.03
CA ASN A 298 4.90 -12.18 7.01
C ASN A 298 6.33 -11.76 6.63
N ALA A 299 6.66 -11.75 5.33
CA ALA A 299 7.99 -11.34 4.87
C ALA A 299 8.28 -9.86 5.17
N PHE A 300 7.27 -8.99 5.02
CA PHE A 300 7.38 -7.55 5.34
C PHE A 300 7.24 -7.28 6.84
N MET A 301 6.32 -7.99 7.50
CA MET A 301 6.03 -7.85 8.92
C MET A 301 7.24 -8.08 9.83
N LYS A 302 8.24 -8.84 9.38
CA LYS A 302 9.52 -9.02 10.10
C LYS A 302 10.25 -7.70 10.40
N PHE A 303 9.98 -6.66 9.63
CA PHE A 303 10.61 -5.35 9.75
C PHE A 303 9.62 -4.26 10.21
N ALA A 304 8.38 -4.62 10.50
CA ALA A 304 7.40 -3.68 11.02
C ALA A 304 7.67 -3.33 12.49
N ASP A 305 6.92 -2.38 13.03
CA ASP A 305 6.96 -2.09 14.46
C ASP A 305 6.31 -3.24 15.23
N HIS A 306 6.97 -3.70 16.30
CA HIS A 306 6.50 -4.77 17.17
C HIS A 306 6.25 -4.31 18.61
N ARG A 307 6.34 -3.00 18.89
CA ARG A 307 6.10 -2.44 20.23
C ARG A 307 4.62 -2.47 20.64
N GLY A 308 3.73 -2.64 19.68
CA GLY A 308 2.28 -2.73 19.85
C GLY A 308 1.57 -2.38 18.55
N PRO A 309 0.24 -2.57 18.47
CA PRO A 309 -0.54 -2.13 17.32
C PRO A 309 -0.66 -0.60 17.31
N TRP A 310 -0.52 -0.01 16.13
CA TRP A 310 -0.75 1.41 15.89
C TRP A 310 -2.24 1.76 15.92
N TRP A 311 -3.12 0.79 15.63
CA TRP A 311 -4.56 0.95 15.67
C TRP A 311 -5.23 -0.35 16.11
N VAL A 312 -6.36 -0.24 16.82
CA VAL A 312 -7.15 -1.37 17.30
C VAL A 312 -8.64 -1.15 17.09
N ASP A 313 -9.38 -2.24 16.93
CA ASP A 313 -10.83 -2.23 16.99
C ASP A 313 -11.29 -2.15 18.46
N GLU A 314 -12.10 -1.15 18.81
CA GLU A 314 -12.64 -1.00 20.17
C GLU A 314 -13.30 -2.27 20.74
N PRO A 315 -14.09 -3.05 19.96
CA PRO A 315 -14.74 -4.26 20.50
C PRO A 315 -13.81 -5.45 20.77
N ILE A 316 -12.57 -5.44 20.26
CA ILE A 316 -11.67 -6.61 20.30
C ILE A 316 -10.23 -6.23 20.70
N GLN A 317 -10.07 -5.13 21.45
CA GLN A 317 -8.78 -4.70 21.96
C GLN A 317 -8.04 -5.83 22.72
N PRO A 318 -6.71 -5.94 22.59
CA PRO A 318 -5.78 -5.06 21.86
C PRO A 318 -5.60 -5.43 20.38
N ASN A 319 -6.57 -6.10 19.75
CA ASN A 319 -6.44 -6.56 18.37
C ASN A 319 -7.20 -5.66 17.38
N HIS A 320 -6.95 -5.91 16.11
CA HIS A 320 -7.76 -5.46 14.98
C HIS A 320 -8.04 -6.60 14.02
N LEU A 321 -9.06 -6.41 13.20
CA LEU A 321 -9.40 -7.30 12.11
C LEU A 321 -8.53 -7.06 10.89
N VAL A 322 -8.27 -8.14 10.17
CA VAL A 322 -7.59 -8.16 8.88
C VAL A 322 -8.16 -9.30 8.04
N SER A 323 -8.12 -9.15 6.71
CA SER A 323 -8.50 -10.21 5.79
C SER A 323 -7.33 -10.60 4.88
N ALA A 324 -6.98 -11.88 4.85
CA ALA A 324 -5.89 -12.39 4.03
C ALA A 324 -6.17 -13.81 3.52
N TYR A 325 -5.52 -14.14 2.41
CA TYR A 325 -5.44 -15.49 1.89
C TYR A 325 -4.46 -16.33 2.71
N PHE A 326 -4.94 -17.47 3.19
CA PHE A 326 -4.21 -18.32 4.12
C PHE A 326 -3.42 -19.39 3.37
N ASP A 327 -2.18 -19.07 3.04
CA ASP A 327 -1.25 -19.91 2.28
C ASP A 327 -0.04 -20.42 3.08
N VAL A 328 -0.02 -20.13 4.39
CA VAL A 328 0.96 -20.68 5.34
C VAL A 328 0.33 -21.79 6.19
N PRO A 329 1.00 -22.94 6.38
CA PRO A 329 0.55 -23.95 7.34
C PRO A 329 0.68 -23.41 8.78
N LEU A 330 -0.43 -23.31 9.53
CA LEU A 330 -0.33 -23.14 10.99
C LEU A 330 -0.39 -24.50 11.68
N SER A 331 0.38 -24.65 12.75
CA SER A 331 0.50 -25.90 13.52
C SER A 331 -0.78 -26.28 14.27
N ASN A 332 -1.82 -25.44 14.23
CA ASN A 332 -2.99 -25.50 15.12
C ASN A 332 -4.29 -24.89 14.56
N THR A 333 -4.41 -24.64 13.24
CA THR A 333 -5.66 -24.10 12.66
C THR A 333 -6.64 -25.16 12.15
N GLN A 334 -7.93 -24.94 12.44
CA GLN A 334 -9.09 -25.56 11.78
C GLN A 334 -9.40 -24.96 10.38
N GLY A 335 -8.68 -23.93 9.95
CA GLY A 335 -8.85 -23.30 8.64
C GLY A 335 -8.27 -24.15 7.52
N ALA A 336 -9.05 -24.38 6.46
CA ALA A 336 -8.54 -24.92 5.21
C ALA A 336 -7.49 -23.96 4.63
N LEU A 337 -6.32 -24.51 4.27
CA LEU A 337 -5.32 -23.84 3.43
C LEU A 337 -5.98 -23.35 2.13
N ASN A 338 -5.39 -22.32 1.53
CA ASN A 338 -5.82 -21.77 0.25
C ASN A 338 -7.25 -21.21 0.32
N SER A 339 -7.53 -20.40 1.34
CA SER A 339 -8.81 -19.72 1.53
C SER A 339 -8.60 -18.35 2.14
N ASN A 340 -9.45 -17.39 1.76
CA ASN A 340 -9.47 -16.06 2.35
C ASN A 340 -10.24 -16.09 3.68
N TYR A 341 -9.60 -15.61 4.74
CA TYR A 341 -10.21 -15.46 6.06
C TYR A 341 -10.12 -14.04 6.55
N THR A 342 -11.15 -13.64 7.29
CA THR A 342 -11.05 -12.51 8.22
C THR A 342 -10.73 -13.04 9.62
N TYR A 343 -9.70 -12.48 10.25
CA TYR A 343 -9.21 -12.91 11.57
C TYR A 343 -8.64 -11.74 12.37
N GLN A 344 -8.32 -11.97 13.64
CA GLN A 344 -7.76 -10.96 14.54
C GLN A 344 -6.23 -11.04 14.63
N THR A 345 -5.58 -9.90 14.76
CA THR A 345 -4.14 -9.75 14.98
C THR A 345 -3.85 -8.49 15.79
N ASN A 346 -2.68 -8.43 16.43
CA ASN A 346 -2.14 -7.19 17.03
C ASN A 346 -0.89 -6.70 16.28
N GLN A 347 -0.59 -7.30 15.13
CA GLN A 347 0.56 -6.99 14.30
C GLN A 347 0.24 -5.82 13.36
N ASN A 348 1.23 -4.97 13.09
CA ASN A 348 1.08 -3.74 12.31
C ASN A 348 0.93 -3.95 10.79
N TYR A 349 0.00 -4.79 10.37
CA TYR A 349 -0.51 -4.79 9.00
C TYR A 349 -2.02 -4.56 8.99
N TYR A 350 -2.46 -3.85 7.96
CA TYR A 350 -3.83 -3.36 7.87
C TYR A 350 -4.33 -3.49 6.44
N THR A 351 -5.50 -4.09 6.26
CA THR A 351 -6.06 -4.43 4.95
C THR A 351 -7.23 -3.52 4.59
N THR A 352 -7.41 -3.15 3.33
CA THR A 352 -8.59 -2.38 2.90
C THR A 352 -9.85 -3.24 2.85
N LEU A 353 -9.73 -4.52 2.44
CA LEU A 353 -10.76 -5.53 2.74
C LEU A 353 -10.67 -5.86 4.22
N TYR A 354 -11.64 -5.38 4.97
CA TYR A 354 -11.62 -5.41 6.43
C TYR A 354 -12.47 -6.55 6.99
N TRP A 355 -13.73 -6.62 6.57
CA TRP A 355 -14.72 -7.57 7.06
C TRP A 355 -15.62 -8.11 5.94
N GLY A 356 -15.22 -9.19 5.28
CA GLY A 356 -16.00 -9.76 4.20
C GLY A 356 -17.26 -10.50 4.69
N ARG A 357 -18.40 -10.27 4.04
CA ARG A 357 -19.48 -11.29 4.01
C ARG A 357 -19.08 -12.51 3.18
N GLU A 358 -18.18 -12.29 2.21
CA GLU A 358 -17.68 -13.30 1.28
C GLU A 358 -16.37 -13.97 1.76
N SER A 359 -15.67 -13.37 2.73
CA SER A 359 -14.56 -14.06 3.41
C SER A 359 -15.11 -15.10 4.39
N LYS A 360 -14.38 -16.20 4.57
CA LYS A 360 -14.69 -17.12 5.66
C LYS A 360 -14.34 -16.40 6.96
N LYS A 361 -15.28 -16.33 7.90
CA LYS A 361 -14.95 -15.84 9.25
C LYS A 361 -14.02 -16.85 9.90
N GLY A 362 -12.77 -16.45 10.11
CA GLY A 362 -11.81 -17.25 10.84
C GLY A 362 -12.13 -17.22 12.32
N ASN A 363 -12.31 -18.38 12.93
CA ASN A 363 -12.40 -18.49 14.39
C ASN A 363 -11.00 -18.59 15.04
N PHE A 364 -9.98 -17.94 14.46
CA PHE A 364 -8.58 -18.08 14.88
C PHE A 364 -7.85 -16.74 14.87
N SER A 365 -6.93 -16.55 15.81
CA SER A 365 -6.03 -15.37 15.86
C SER A 365 -4.74 -15.71 15.12
N PHE A 366 -4.19 -14.73 14.40
CA PHE A 366 -2.83 -14.87 13.89
C PHE A 366 -1.84 -14.41 14.97
N PRO A 367 -0.71 -15.13 15.18
CA PRO A 367 0.26 -14.80 16.21
C PRO A 367 0.72 -13.33 16.16
N PRO A 368 1.12 -12.76 17.31
CA PRO A 368 1.35 -13.38 18.62
C PRO A 368 0.21 -13.14 19.64
N ALA A 369 -0.90 -13.90 19.63
CA ALA A 369 -1.75 -14.11 20.81
C ALA A 369 -2.84 -15.20 20.65
N LYS A 370 -3.40 -15.63 21.80
CA LYS A 370 -4.22 -16.83 22.13
C LYS A 370 -5.65 -16.85 21.55
N ALA A 371 -6.33 -17.99 21.76
CA ALA A 371 -7.65 -18.39 21.24
C ALA A 371 -8.68 -17.25 21.14
N LEU A 372 -9.40 -17.23 20.02
CA LEU A 372 -10.20 -16.10 19.56
C LEU A 372 -11.69 -16.29 19.87
N THR A 373 -12.34 -15.26 20.42
CA THR A 373 -13.80 -15.13 20.51
C THR A 373 -14.31 -14.57 19.18
N ALA A 374 -15.10 -15.33 18.41
CA ALA A 374 -15.65 -14.85 17.13
C ALA A 374 -16.22 -13.42 17.29
N PRO A 375 -15.86 -12.47 16.42
CA PRO A 375 -16.32 -11.10 16.52
C PRO A 375 -17.86 -11.08 16.57
N THR A 376 -18.40 -10.62 17.70
CA THR A 376 -19.85 -10.54 17.93
C THR A 376 -20.46 -9.26 17.36
N ALA A 377 -19.63 -8.25 17.07
CA ALA A 377 -20.02 -6.98 16.47
C ALA A 377 -19.91 -7.01 14.93
N ALA A 378 -20.83 -6.31 14.26
CA ALA A 378 -20.77 -6.12 12.81
C ALA A 378 -19.76 -5.02 12.44
N PHE A 379 -18.82 -5.33 11.54
CA PHE A 379 -17.85 -4.38 10.99
C PHE A 379 -18.17 -4.04 9.53
N ALA A 380 -17.62 -2.93 9.05
CA ALA A 380 -17.71 -2.57 7.64
C ALA A 380 -16.76 -3.42 6.81
N GLU A 381 -17.20 -3.79 5.60
CA GLU A 381 -16.41 -4.64 4.72
C GLU A 381 -15.14 -4.00 4.19
N GLY A 382 -15.15 -2.68 4.05
CA GLY A 382 -14.02 -1.90 3.61
C GLY A 382 -13.53 -0.94 4.70
N MET A 383 -12.22 -0.74 4.75
CA MET A 383 -11.53 0.19 5.64
C MET A 383 -10.54 1.05 4.87
N ASN A 384 -10.52 2.33 5.22
CA ASN A 384 -9.59 3.34 4.74
C ASN A 384 -8.65 3.68 5.88
N TRP A 385 -7.38 3.85 5.58
CA TRP A 385 -6.34 4.06 6.59
C TRP A 385 -5.78 5.46 6.44
N GLY A 386 -5.75 6.24 7.52
CA GLY A 386 -5.29 7.62 7.52
C GLY A 386 -4.17 7.86 8.52
N TYR A 387 -3.09 8.48 8.07
CA TYR A 387 -1.98 8.96 8.89
C TYR A 387 -2.04 10.48 9.02
N GLU A 388 -1.66 11.02 10.17
CA GLU A 388 -1.37 12.44 10.34
C GLU A 388 0.04 12.63 10.91
N VAL A 389 0.83 13.41 10.19
CA VAL A 389 2.25 13.67 10.43
C VAL A 389 2.45 15.17 10.63
N THR A 390 3.34 15.52 11.57
CA THR A 390 3.77 16.90 11.84
C THR A 390 5.29 17.00 11.81
N ALA A 391 5.85 18.21 11.89
CA ALA A 391 7.29 18.42 11.98
C ALA A 391 7.96 17.70 13.18
N LYS A 392 7.20 17.39 14.23
CA LYS A 392 7.66 16.67 15.42
C LYS A 392 7.52 15.15 15.32
N SER A 393 6.86 14.65 14.28
CA SER A 393 6.64 13.23 14.11
C SER A 393 7.97 12.51 13.85
N SER A 394 8.09 11.32 14.41
CA SER A 394 9.15 10.35 14.14
C SER A 394 8.50 8.99 13.88
N VAL A 395 9.27 8.00 13.40
CA VAL A 395 8.74 6.64 13.17
C VAL A 395 8.53 5.92 14.50
N ASP A 396 7.48 6.35 15.17
CA ASP A 396 7.05 5.90 16.46
C ASP A 396 5.54 6.03 16.54
N GLN A 397 4.87 4.95 16.91
CA GLN A 397 3.42 4.88 17.10
C GLN A 397 2.86 5.90 18.10
N ARG A 398 3.72 6.52 18.90
CA ARG A 398 3.38 7.59 19.85
C ARG A 398 3.38 8.99 19.22
N ASN A 399 3.93 9.14 18.02
CA ASN A 399 4.20 10.44 17.38
C ASN A 399 3.50 10.62 16.03
N ILE A 400 2.83 9.59 15.53
CA ILE A 400 2.03 9.61 14.30
C ILE A 400 0.64 9.12 14.65
N ARG A 401 -0.38 9.93 14.37
CA ARG A 401 -1.77 9.49 14.55
C ARG A 401 -2.15 8.59 13.40
N PHE A 402 -2.75 7.45 13.73
CA PHE A 402 -3.21 6.47 12.75
C PHE A 402 -4.67 6.11 13.03
N ILE A 403 -5.52 6.17 12.00
CA ILE A 403 -6.96 5.97 12.14
C ILE A 403 -7.52 5.13 10.98
N GLY A 404 -8.46 4.24 11.30
CA GLY A 404 -9.29 3.52 10.34
C GLY A 404 -10.66 4.20 10.16
N PHE A 405 -11.08 4.39 8.90
CA PHE A 405 -12.44 4.80 8.52
C PHE A 405 -13.11 3.71 7.70
N SER A 406 -14.27 3.23 8.16
CA SER A 406 -15.11 2.35 7.34
C SER A 406 -15.47 3.03 6.00
N SER A 407 -15.44 2.31 4.88
CA SER A 407 -15.66 2.90 3.53
C SER A 407 -17.01 3.57 3.33
N ASN A 408 -18.04 3.13 4.05
CA ASN A 408 -19.36 3.77 4.06
C ASN A 408 -19.49 4.92 5.08
N ARG A 409 -18.42 5.21 5.82
CA ARG A 409 -18.35 6.25 6.86
C ARG A 409 -17.15 7.18 6.67
N LEU A 410 -16.60 7.27 5.46
CA LEU A 410 -15.62 8.30 5.12
C LEU A 410 -16.18 9.68 5.52
N PRO A 411 -15.39 10.54 6.19
CA PRO A 411 -15.84 11.87 6.61
C PRO A 411 -16.45 12.67 5.45
N LYS A 412 -17.57 13.32 5.72
CA LYS A 412 -18.34 14.10 4.73
C LYS A 412 -17.98 15.58 4.73
N SER A 413 -17.17 16.03 5.69
CA SER A 413 -16.66 17.40 5.79
C SER A 413 -15.27 17.43 6.40
N SER A 414 -14.51 18.50 6.13
CA SER A 414 -13.19 18.74 6.73
C SER A 414 -13.26 18.82 8.26
N ARG A 415 -14.38 19.33 8.81
CA ARG A 415 -14.63 19.34 10.25
C ARG A 415 -14.71 17.93 10.84
N GLN A 416 -15.53 17.04 10.25
CA GLN A 416 -15.63 15.65 10.70
C GLN A 416 -14.28 14.92 10.62
N LEU A 417 -13.51 15.21 9.57
CA LEU A 417 -12.18 14.65 9.39
C LEU A 417 -11.21 15.16 10.48
N ALA A 418 -11.22 16.46 10.78
CA ALA A 418 -10.42 17.04 11.84
C ALA A 418 -10.79 16.49 13.23
N GLU A 419 -12.09 16.39 13.53
CA GLU A 419 -12.61 15.78 14.76
C GLU A 419 -12.16 14.33 14.91
N ALA A 420 -12.21 13.54 13.83
CA ALA A 420 -11.77 12.16 13.84
C ALA A 420 -10.28 12.02 14.18
N PHE A 421 -9.39 12.79 13.54
CA PHE A 421 -7.96 12.78 13.88
C PHE A 421 -7.68 13.35 15.28
N ALA A 422 -8.41 14.38 15.71
CA ALA A 422 -8.27 14.92 17.06
C ALA A 422 -8.67 13.90 18.14
N SER A 423 -9.66 13.05 17.85
CA SER A 423 -10.10 11.96 18.72
C SER A 423 -9.26 10.69 18.64
N ALA A 424 -8.36 10.59 17.64
CA ALA A 424 -7.52 9.42 17.45
C ALA A 424 -6.54 9.27 18.60
N ARG A 425 -6.62 8.12 19.27
CA ARG A 425 -5.71 7.74 20.36
C ARG A 425 -4.33 7.46 19.78
N LEU A 426 -3.29 7.89 20.50
CA LEU A 426 -1.93 7.45 20.20
C LEU A 426 -1.74 6.02 20.75
N ALA A 427 -0.80 5.26 20.20
CA ALA A 427 -0.69 3.84 20.54
C ALA A 427 -0.37 3.55 22.03
N ASN A 428 0.17 4.51 22.79
CA ASN A 428 0.32 4.36 24.24
C ASN A 428 -1.02 4.30 24.98
N ASP A 429 -2.02 5.05 24.51
CA ASP A 429 -3.38 5.02 25.09
C ASP A 429 -4.08 3.69 24.73
N VAL A 430 -3.72 3.13 23.56
CA VAL A 430 -4.15 1.80 23.12
C VAL A 430 -3.52 0.70 23.99
N ALA A 431 -2.21 0.78 24.27
CA ALA A 431 -1.50 -0.20 25.09
C ALA A 431 -1.93 -0.15 26.57
N SER A 432 -2.08 1.04 27.16
CA SER A 432 -2.46 1.21 28.57
C SER A 432 -3.89 0.76 28.89
N SER A 433 -4.84 0.95 27.98
CA SER A 433 -6.21 0.44 28.14
C SER A 433 -6.28 -1.10 28.10
N SER A 434 -5.40 -1.76 27.34
CA SER A 434 -5.32 -3.23 27.31
C SER A 434 -4.73 -3.86 28.58
N LEU A 435 -3.80 -3.17 29.25
CA LEU A 435 -3.20 -3.64 30.50
C LEU A 435 -4.16 -3.55 31.69
N ALA A 436 -5.09 -2.59 31.67
CA ALA A 436 -6.12 -2.46 32.72
C ALA A 436 -7.16 -3.59 32.71
N GLN A 437 -7.25 -4.38 31.63
CA GLN A 437 -8.15 -5.54 31.51
C GLN A 437 -7.43 -6.90 31.55
N ALA A 438 -6.10 -6.92 31.61
CA ALA A 438 -5.33 -8.15 31.68
C ALA A 438 -5.21 -8.64 33.13
N THR A 439 -5.95 -9.70 33.49
CA THR A 439 -5.65 -10.49 34.70
C THR A 439 -4.21 -11.00 34.63
N ALA A 440 -3.54 -11.03 35.80
CA ALA A 440 -2.11 -11.31 35.97
C ALA A 440 -1.57 -12.43 35.05
N PRO A 441 -0.38 -12.25 34.45
CA PRO A 441 0.20 -13.23 33.56
C PRO A 441 0.42 -14.56 34.29
N PRO A 442 0.12 -15.71 33.67
CA PRO A 442 0.46 -17.00 34.24
C PRO A 442 2.00 -17.11 34.35
N PRO A 443 2.52 -17.82 35.37
CA PRO A 443 3.95 -17.93 35.59
C PRO A 443 4.64 -18.53 34.36
N ALA A 444 5.88 -18.07 34.11
CA ALA A 444 6.70 -18.53 33.01
C ALA A 444 6.83 -20.07 33.03
N PRO A 445 6.70 -20.75 31.87
CA PRO A 445 6.91 -22.18 31.80
C PRO A 445 8.39 -22.50 32.08
N ALA A 446 8.63 -23.53 32.90
CA ALA A 446 9.97 -24.02 33.21
C ALA A 446 10.71 -24.51 31.94
N ASP A 447 12.03 -24.32 31.93
CA ASP A 447 12.93 -24.68 30.83
C ASP A 447 12.78 -26.14 30.41
N GLY A 448 12.03 -26.34 29.32
CA GLY A 448 11.84 -27.63 28.66
C GLY A 448 12.75 -27.75 27.44
N SER A 449 13.58 -28.80 27.42
CA SER A 449 14.54 -29.20 26.39
C SER A 449 14.14 -28.91 24.94
N ALA A 450 15.08 -28.35 24.17
CA ALA A 450 14.98 -28.09 22.74
C ALA A 450 14.46 -29.31 21.94
N ARG A 451 13.42 -29.10 21.13
CA ARG A 451 12.83 -30.10 20.25
C ARG A 451 13.70 -30.26 19.00
N ALA A 452 13.98 -31.50 18.60
CA ALA A 452 14.74 -31.81 17.38
C ALA A 452 14.08 -31.22 16.11
N PRO A 453 14.86 -30.85 15.08
CA PRO A 453 14.35 -30.24 13.87
C PRO A 453 13.38 -31.18 13.13
N ALA A 454 12.28 -30.61 12.64
CA ALA A 454 11.26 -31.35 11.89
C ALA A 454 11.86 -31.91 10.59
N ARG A 455 11.66 -33.22 10.35
CA ARG A 455 12.04 -33.91 9.12
C ARG A 455 11.36 -33.28 7.89
N ILE A 456 12.12 -33.21 6.81
CA ILE A 456 11.69 -32.89 5.44
C ILE A 456 10.41 -33.68 5.09
N GLN A 457 9.28 -33.00 4.97
CA GLN A 457 8.06 -33.59 4.40
C GLN A 457 8.15 -33.56 2.87
N ARG A 458 8.69 -34.64 2.29
CA ARG A 458 8.36 -35.04 0.91
C ARG A 458 6.94 -35.61 0.92
N ASN A 459 6.00 -34.91 0.26
CA ASN A 459 4.89 -35.44 -0.55
C ASN A 459 3.70 -34.47 -0.57
N LEU A 460 3.76 -33.46 -1.45
CA LEU A 460 2.55 -32.85 -1.98
C LEU A 460 2.02 -33.74 -3.11
N ARG A 461 0.86 -34.36 -2.91
CA ARG A 461 0.14 -35.11 -3.94
C ARG A 461 -0.14 -34.17 -5.13
N ARG A 462 0.29 -34.58 -6.33
CA ARG A 462 -0.11 -33.97 -7.61
C ARG A 462 -1.64 -33.98 -7.70
N LEU A 463 -2.27 -32.81 -7.70
CA LEU A 463 -3.63 -32.66 -8.16
C LEU A 463 -3.61 -32.68 -9.69
N ILE A 464 -4.30 -33.66 -10.27
CA ILE A 464 -4.48 -33.84 -11.71
C ILE A 464 -5.39 -32.71 -12.20
N SER A 465 -4.99 -32.03 -13.27
CA SER A 465 -5.83 -31.07 -14.00
C SER A 465 -7.09 -31.76 -14.53
N ARG A 466 -8.27 -31.20 -14.24
CA ARG A 466 -9.51 -31.62 -14.91
C ARG A 466 -9.56 -31.02 -16.33
N PRO A 467 -10.19 -31.76 -17.27
CA PRO A 467 -10.20 -31.44 -18.70
C PRO A 467 -10.88 -30.11 -19.04
#